data_AF-A0A4Q1JLW4-F1
#
_entry.id   AF-A0A4Q1JLW4-F1
#
_cell.length_a   1.000
_cell.length_b   1.000
_cell.length_c   1.000
_cell.angle_alpha   90.00
_cell.angle_beta   90.00
_cell.angle_gamma   90.00
#
_symmetry.space_group_name_H-M   'P 1'
#
loop_
_entity.id
_entity.type
_entity.pdbx_description
1 polymer ?
#
loop_
_entity_poly.entity_id
_entity_poly.type
_entity_poly.pdbx_seq_one_letter_code
_entity_poly.pdbx_strand_id
1 'polypeptide(L)'
;MSQTKENKDVEYRMHMSAWEELKDYLNRNRFGLMGTLAFHMVLLILLLLLKLNSPLHFVETEILLAIPDDIIEQIDEENKREEEELVEKQKEKISSSVDELLKSIAVNQDLKTENQKAPTATDLDKMIDDIKHELDAYESNDYGAGKKELETFKRDSVDLANERKKQLQADSIKNMEYSGPSSVFYSLKGRHKLILPIPVYKCEESGRVRVEITVNRQGKVIKAKVLENESDTRDENLYEAALNASYRSRFNPDNNSPIKQVGSITFNFVRQ
;
A
#
# COMPACT_ATOMS: atom_id res chain seq x y z
N MET A 1 68.21 -21.42 69.03
CA MET A 1 66.87 -20.82 69.27
C MET A 1 66.84 -19.76 70.38
N SER A 2 67.92 -19.51 71.14
CA SER A 2 67.96 -18.45 72.17
C SER A 2 68.23 -17.03 71.63
N GLN A 3 69.13 -16.86 70.66
CA GLN A 3 69.51 -15.52 70.17
C GLN A 3 68.37 -14.78 69.44
N THR A 4 67.41 -15.49 68.86
CA THR A 4 66.29 -14.89 68.11
C THR A 4 65.20 -14.30 69.01
N LYS A 5 65.06 -14.76 70.26
CA LYS A 5 64.12 -14.18 71.22
C LYS A 5 64.68 -12.90 71.84
N GLU A 6 65.94 -12.94 72.23
CA GLU A 6 66.66 -11.79 72.82
C GLU A 6 66.69 -10.59 71.86
N ASN A 7 66.87 -10.82 70.55
CA ASN A 7 66.88 -9.74 69.56
C ASN A 7 65.49 -9.08 69.37
N LYS A 8 64.40 -9.85 69.46
CA LYS A 8 63.03 -9.31 69.39
C LYS A 8 62.66 -8.51 70.64
N ASP A 9 63.13 -8.95 71.80
CA ASP A 9 62.89 -8.25 73.07
C ASP A 9 63.67 -6.92 73.13
N VAL A 10 64.87 -6.85 72.54
CA VAL A 10 65.64 -5.60 72.38
C VAL A 10 64.96 -4.63 71.41
N GLU A 11 64.48 -5.13 70.25
CA GLU A 11 63.77 -4.32 69.25
C GLU A 11 62.45 -3.75 69.78
N TYR A 12 61.67 -4.54 70.53
CA TYR A 12 60.43 -4.10 71.17
C TYR A 12 60.67 -3.05 72.25
N ARG A 13 61.74 -3.21 73.05
CA ARG A 13 62.12 -2.23 74.09
C ARG A 13 62.65 -0.94 73.48
N MET A 14 63.37 -1.00 72.35
CA MET A 14 63.78 0.18 71.59
C MET A 14 62.59 0.93 71.01
N HIS A 15 61.63 0.23 70.38
CA HIS A 15 60.41 0.86 69.88
C HIS A 15 59.58 1.49 71.00
N MET A 16 59.42 0.82 72.15
CA MET A 16 58.73 1.40 73.32
C MET A 16 59.44 2.64 73.86
N SER A 17 60.77 2.65 73.93
CA SER A 17 61.58 3.81 74.35
C SER A 17 61.43 4.99 73.39
N ALA A 18 61.48 4.73 72.08
CA ALA A 18 61.27 5.75 71.07
C ALA A 18 59.85 6.32 71.13
N TRP A 19 58.83 5.50 71.44
CA TRP A 19 57.45 5.94 71.62
C TRP A 19 57.25 6.79 72.89
N GLU A 20 57.91 6.44 74.00
CA GLU A 20 57.89 7.24 75.24
C GLU A 20 58.61 8.58 75.04
N GLU A 21 59.79 8.59 74.42
CA GLU A 21 60.53 9.82 74.08
C GLU A 21 59.75 10.72 73.12
N LEU A 22 59.09 10.12 72.12
CA LEU A 22 58.22 10.84 71.18
C LEU A 22 57.02 11.45 71.92
N LYS A 23 56.40 10.70 72.83
CA LYS A 23 55.25 11.15 73.64
C LYS A 23 55.64 12.29 74.58
N ASP A 24 56.82 12.23 75.20
CA ASP A 24 57.35 13.32 76.02
C ASP A 24 57.69 14.55 75.18
N TYR A 25 58.26 14.37 73.98
CA TYR A 25 58.51 15.46 73.05
C TYR A 25 57.21 16.12 72.55
N LEU A 26 56.19 15.31 72.22
CA LEU A 26 54.85 15.75 71.85
C LEU A 26 54.16 16.52 72.98
N ASN A 27 54.27 16.06 74.23
CA ASN A 27 53.70 16.75 75.39
C ASN A 27 54.42 18.05 75.72
N ARG A 28 55.76 18.06 75.62
CA ARG A 28 56.59 19.23 75.89
C ARG A 28 56.35 20.36 74.89
N ASN A 29 56.19 20.00 73.61
CA ASN A 29 55.99 20.96 72.53
C ASN A 29 54.54 21.01 72.03
N ARG A 30 53.58 20.57 72.85
CA ARG A 30 52.15 20.44 72.49
C ARG A 30 51.58 21.69 71.81
N PHE A 31 51.94 22.88 72.30
CA PHE A 31 51.43 24.13 71.75
C PHE A 31 52.01 24.45 70.36
N GLY A 32 53.29 24.14 70.12
CA GLY A 32 53.92 24.33 68.83
C GLY A 32 53.41 23.34 67.79
N LEU A 33 53.27 22.07 68.19
CA LEU A 33 52.81 20.99 67.33
C LEU A 33 51.31 21.12 67.00
N MET A 34 50.51 21.57 67.96
CA MET A 34 49.09 21.88 67.74
C MET A 34 48.92 23.12 66.86
N GLY A 35 49.83 24.10 66.97
CA GLY A 35 49.88 25.27 66.10
C GLY A 35 50.25 24.92 64.65
N THR A 36 51.26 24.08 64.43
CA THR A 36 51.61 23.63 63.07
C THR A 36 50.53 22.75 62.50
N LEU A 37 49.91 21.85 63.28
CA LEU A 37 48.78 21.04 62.84
C LEU A 37 47.58 21.91 62.43
N ALA A 38 47.25 22.92 63.24
CA ALA A 38 46.19 23.88 62.93
C ALA A 38 46.51 24.69 61.66
N PHE A 39 47.76 25.14 61.50
CA PHE A 39 48.21 25.84 60.30
C PHE A 39 48.09 24.96 59.04
N HIS A 40 48.53 23.70 59.10
CA HIS A 40 48.41 22.78 57.97
C HIS A 40 46.94 22.44 57.67
N MET A 41 46.08 22.31 58.69
CA MET A 41 44.63 22.14 58.49
C MET A 41 44.01 23.35 57.80
N VAL A 42 44.34 24.58 58.22
CA VAL A 42 43.88 25.81 57.57
C VAL A 42 44.41 25.91 56.14
N LEU A 43 45.67 25.54 55.90
CA LEU A 43 46.28 25.53 54.57
C LEU A 43 45.61 24.50 53.64
N LEU A 44 45.23 23.33 54.17
CA LEU A 44 44.48 22.32 53.44
C LEU A 44 43.08 22.82 53.09
N ILE A 45 42.38 23.45 54.05
CA ILE A 45 41.08 24.08 53.81
C ILE A 45 41.19 25.20 52.76
N LEU A 46 42.23 26.03 52.84
CA LEU A 46 42.51 27.09 51.86
C LEU A 46 42.74 26.51 50.46
N LEU A 47 43.55 25.45 50.34
CA LEU A 47 43.78 24.75 49.08
C LEU A 47 42.49 24.13 48.51
N LEU A 48 41.63 23.58 49.37
CA LEU A 48 40.32 23.06 48.93
C LEU A 48 39.41 24.19 48.43
N LEU A 49 39.38 25.33 49.11
CA LEU A 49 38.63 26.52 48.66
C LEU A 49 39.18 27.07 47.33
N LEU A 50 40.50 27.10 47.15
CA LEU A 50 41.13 27.46 45.88
C LEU A 50 40.82 26.46 44.76
N LYS A 51 40.78 25.16 45.07
CA LYS A 51 40.39 24.12 44.12
C LYS A 51 38.91 24.19 43.73
N LEU A 52 38.03 24.58 44.66
CA LEU A 52 36.60 24.80 44.38
C LEU A 52 36.35 26.05 43.51
N ASN A 53 37.19 27.07 43.63
CA ASN A 53 37.11 28.29 42.81
C ASN A 53 37.98 28.26 41.54
N SER A 54 38.79 27.21 41.35
CA SER A 54 39.42 26.97 40.06
C SER A 54 38.32 26.45 39.15
N PRO A 55 37.87 27.19 38.11
CA PRO A 55 37.05 26.58 37.09
C PRO A 55 37.86 25.39 36.61
N LEU A 56 37.35 24.20 36.90
CA LEU A 56 37.88 22.97 36.36
C LEU A 56 37.69 23.12 34.85
N HIS A 57 38.67 23.71 34.17
CA HIS A 57 38.79 23.62 32.73
C HIS A 57 39.09 22.15 32.50
N PHE A 58 38.02 21.35 32.46
CA PHE A 58 37.96 20.26 31.54
C PHE A 58 38.34 20.89 30.21
N VAL A 59 39.60 20.71 29.80
CA VAL A 59 39.83 20.50 28.38
C VAL A 59 39.18 19.15 28.14
N GLU A 60 37.85 19.16 28.01
CA GLU A 60 37.24 18.28 27.05
C GLU A 60 38.05 18.56 25.80
N THR A 61 38.95 17.66 25.45
CA THR A 61 39.05 17.33 24.04
C THR A 61 37.66 16.82 23.69
N GLU A 62 36.71 17.75 23.51
CA GLU A 62 35.74 17.64 22.45
C GLU A 62 36.62 17.38 21.24
N ILE A 63 36.81 16.10 20.92
CA ILE A 63 37.04 15.74 19.54
C ILE A 63 35.72 16.17 18.91
N LEU A 64 35.67 17.45 18.53
CA LEU A 64 34.68 17.97 17.62
C LEU A 64 35.00 17.19 16.35
N LEU A 65 34.35 16.03 16.20
CA LEU A 65 34.16 15.39 14.92
C LEU A 65 33.36 16.42 14.13
N ALA A 66 34.06 17.41 13.58
CA ALA A 66 33.61 18.12 12.41
C ALA A 66 33.59 17.04 11.35
N ILE A 67 32.48 16.30 11.29
CA ILE A 67 32.13 15.51 10.13
C ILE A 67 32.16 16.56 9.02
N PRO A 68 33.12 16.48 8.09
CA PRO A 68 33.25 17.50 7.07
C PRO A 68 31.94 17.53 6.27
N ASP A 69 31.52 18.73 5.86
CA ASP A 69 30.17 18.98 5.32
C ASP A 69 29.86 18.07 4.11
N ASP A 70 30.89 17.62 3.39
CA ASP A 70 30.82 16.67 2.27
C ASP A 70 30.35 15.26 2.68
N ILE A 71 30.63 14.82 3.90
CA ILE A 71 30.15 13.52 4.43
C ILE A 71 28.69 13.64 4.88
N ILE A 72 28.28 14.77 5.46
CA ILE A 72 26.87 15.00 5.84
C ILE A 72 26.00 15.05 4.58
N GLU A 73 26.44 15.78 3.54
CA GLU A 73 25.71 15.87 2.27
C GLU A 73 25.60 14.51 1.55
N GLN A 74 26.65 13.67 1.61
CA GLN A 74 26.59 12.30 1.09
C GLN A 74 25.60 11.41 1.84
N ILE A 75 25.56 11.49 3.17
CA ILE A 75 24.61 10.73 3.99
C ILE A 75 23.18 11.20 3.72
N ASP A 76 22.94 12.50 3.59
CA ASP A 76 21.62 13.05 3.27
C ASP A 76 21.17 12.66 1.85
N GLU A 77 22.07 12.67 0.86
CA GLU A 77 21.76 12.16 -0.48
C GLU A 77 21.47 10.66 -0.49
N GLU A 78 22.22 9.86 0.26
CA GLU A 78 22.01 8.41 0.35
C GLU A 78 20.68 8.09 1.02
N ASN A 79 20.37 8.72 2.15
CA ASN A 79 19.08 8.59 2.83
C ASN A 79 17.91 8.99 1.91
N LYS A 80 18.07 10.07 1.12
CA LYS A 80 17.05 10.51 0.17
C LYS A 80 16.82 9.50 -0.95
N ARG A 81 17.89 8.88 -1.48
CA ARG A 81 17.78 7.83 -2.50
C ARG A 81 17.09 6.58 -1.95
N GLU A 82 17.41 6.19 -0.73
CA GLU A 82 16.75 5.06 -0.05
C GLU A 82 15.24 5.32 0.14
N GLU A 83 14.86 6.53 0.55
CA GLU A 83 13.46 6.94 0.65
C GLU A 83 12.74 6.89 -0.70
N GLU A 84 13.35 7.43 -1.76
CA GLU A 84 12.79 7.40 -3.12
C GLU A 84 12.60 5.96 -3.64
N GLU A 85 13.58 5.07 -3.39
CA GLU A 85 13.49 3.66 -3.78
C GLU A 85 12.38 2.91 -3.03
N LEU A 86 12.18 3.22 -1.74
CA LEU A 86 11.09 2.66 -0.94
C LEU A 86 9.72 3.09 -1.46
N VAL A 87 9.57 4.37 -1.79
CA VAL A 87 8.33 4.91 -2.38
C VAL A 87 8.04 4.24 -3.71
N GLU A 88 9.04 4.06 -4.57
CA GLU A 88 8.84 3.45 -5.89
C GLU A 88 8.46 1.96 -5.78
N LYS A 89 9.09 1.22 -4.86
CA LYS A 89 8.70 -0.17 -4.56
C LYS A 89 7.26 -0.27 -4.04
N GLN A 90 6.80 0.72 -3.27
CA GLN A 90 5.41 0.76 -2.82
C GLN A 90 4.44 1.05 -3.98
N LYS A 91 4.78 1.98 -4.87
CA LYS A 91 3.98 2.25 -6.08
C LYS A 91 3.87 1.03 -6.99
N GLU A 92 4.97 0.30 -7.20
CA GLU A 92 4.97 -0.93 -8.00
C GLU A 92 4.03 -1.98 -7.39
N LYS A 93 4.09 -2.19 -6.07
CA LYS A 93 3.19 -3.10 -5.36
C LYS A 93 1.73 -2.70 -5.49
N ILE A 94 1.42 -1.41 -5.28
CA ILE A 94 0.06 -0.86 -5.43
C ILE A 94 -0.44 -1.07 -6.87
N SER A 95 0.38 -0.74 -7.88
CA SER A 95 0.02 -0.94 -9.29
C SER A 95 -0.24 -2.41 -9.60
N SER A 96 0.60 -3.31 -9.11
CA SER A 96 0.46 -4.75 -9.36
C SER A 96 -0.81 -5.33 -8.73
N SER A 97 -1.14 -4.94 -7.48
CA SER A 97 -2.36 -5.35 -6.79
C SER A 97 -3.61 -4.84 -7.51
N VAL A 98 -3.63 -3.55 -7.91
CA VAL A 98 -4.74 -2.97 -8.67
C VAL A 98 -4.92 -3.69 -10.01
N ASP A 99 -3.83 -3.99 -10.73
CA ASP A 99 -3.90 -4.70 -12.01
C ASP A 99 -4.39 -6.14 -11.88
N GLU A 100 -3.96 -6.89 -10.84
CA GLU A 100 -4.48 -8.23 -10.57
C GLU A 100 -5.98 -8.22 -10.28
N LEU A 101 -6.43 -7.28 -9.45
CA LEU A 101 -7.84 -7.10 -9.14
C LEU A 101 -8.63 -6.73 -10.40
N LEU A 102 -8.16 -5.78 -11.20
CA LEU A 102 -8.80 -5.39 -12.46
C LEU A 102 -8.81 -6.51 -13.52
N LYS A 103 -7.78 -7.37 -13.54
CA LYS A 103 -7.71 -8.54 -14.43
C LYS A 103 -8.69 -9.62 -14.00
N SER A 104 -8.87 -9.83 -12.69
CA SER A 104 -9.87 -10.76 -12.16
C SER A 104 -11.30 -10.40 -12.62
N ILE A 105 -11.59 -9.10 -12.78
CA ILE A 105 -12.86 -8.60 -13.33
C ILE A 105 -13.01 -8.96 -14.81
N ALA A 106 -11.96 -8.76 -15.61
CA ALA A 106 -11.99 -9.05 -17.05
C ALA A 106 -12.11 -10.56 -17.33
N VAL A 107 -11.38 -11.40 -16.58
CA VAL A 107 -11.43 -12.86 -16.72
C VAL A 107 -12.81 -13.41 -16.38
N ASN A 108 -13.48 -12.88 -15.36
CA ASN A 108 -14.86 -13.26 -15.02
C ASN A 108 -15.87 -12.79 -16.09
N GLN A 109 -15.58 -11.75 -16.85
CA GLN A 109 -16.43 -11.33 -17.98
C GLN A 109 -16.22 -12.18 -19.24
N ASP A 110 -14.98 -12.61 -19.50
CA ASP A 110 -14.63 -13.40 -20.68
C ASP A 110 -15.01 -14.89 -20.53
N LEU A 111 -15.08 -15.40 -19.30
CA LEU A 111 -15.58 -16.75 -19.00
C LEU A 111 -17.12 -16.75 -18.86
N LYS A 112 -17.82 -16.55 -19.97
CA LYS A 112 -19.26 -16.87 -20.10
C LYS A 112 -19.49 -18.38 -20.13
N THR A 113 -19.17 -19.06 -19.04
CA THR A 113 -19.75 -20.39 -18.75
C THR A 113 -21.09 -20.14 -18.08
N GLU A 114 -22.14 -20.79 -18.60
CA GLU A 114 -23.59 -20.58 -18.40
C GLU A 114 -24.18 -20.40 -16.98
N ASN A 115 -23.38 -20.33 -15.91
CA ASN A 115 -23.89 -20.34 -14.53
C ASN A 115 -23.30 -19.31 -13.56
N GLN A 116 -22.51 -18.33 -14.02
CA GLN A 116 -21.99 -17.27 -13.13
C GLN A 116 -22.60 -15.91 -13.48
N LYS A 117 -23.35 -15.36 -12.52
CA LYS A 117 -23.93 -14.00 -12.59
C LYS A 117 -22.79 -13.01 -12.87
N ALA A 118 -23.00 -12.11 -13.83
CA ALA A 118 -22.13 -10.95 -13.98
C ALA A 118 -22.08 -10.19 -12.64
N PRO A 119 -20.89 -9.68 -12.25
CA PRO A 119 -20.75 -8.94 -11.00
C PRO A 119 -21.71 -7.74 -11.00
N THR A 120 -22.50 -7.63 -9.93
CA THR A 120 -23.48 -6.55 -9.78
C THR A 120 -22.77 -5.23 -9.48
N ALA A 121 -23.49 -4.10 -9.63
CA ALA A 121 -22.95 -2.79 -9.24
C ALA A 121 -22.45 -2.79 -7.78
N THR A 122 -23.15 -3.49 -6.89
CA THR A 122 -22.79 -3.67 -5.48
C THR A 122 -21.52 -4.49 -5.29
N ASP A 123 -21.28 -5.50 -6.12
CA ASP A 123 -20.06 -6.32 -6.04
C ASP A 123 -18.82 -5.54 -6.51
N LEU A 124 -19.01 -4.70 -7.54
CA LEU A 124 -17.99 -3.76 -8.01
C LEU A 124 -17.68 -2.69 -6.96
N ASP A 125 -18.69 -2.22 -6.22
CA ASP A 125 -18.51 -1.28 -5.11
C ASP A 125 -17.69 -1.89 -3.96
N LYS A 126 -17.99 -3.12 -3.58
CA LYS A 126 -17.19 -3.85 -2.57
C LYS A 126 -15.73 -4.00 -2.99
N MET A 127 -15.49 -4.35 -4.25
CA MET A 127 -14.12 -4.52 -4.73
C MET A 127 -13.32 -3.20 -4.71
N ILE A 128 -13.96 -2.07 -5.01
CA ILE A 128 -13.29 -0.75 -4.89
C ILE A 128 -13.04 -0.39 -3.42
N ASP A 129 -13.93 -0.79 -2.52
CA ASP A 129 -13.74 -0.63 -1.08
C ASP A 129 -12.58 -1.48 -0.57
N ASP A 130 -12.48 -2.74 -1.03
CA ASP A 130 -11.37 -3.63 -0.74
C ASP A 130 -10.03 -3.05 -1.24
N ILE A 131 -10.02 -2.49 -2.47
CA ILE A 131 -8.87 -1.76 -3.02
C ILE A 131 -8.48 -0.61 -2.09
N LYS A 132 -9.43 0.26 -1.69
CA LYS A 132 -9.14 1.38 -0.79
C LYS A 132 -8.56 0.90 0.53
N HIS A 133 -9.16 -0.13 1.13
CA HIS A 133 -8.69 -0.69 2.39
C HIS A 133 -7.27 -1.27 2.28
N GLU A 134 -6.96 -1.95 1.17
CA GLU A 134 -5.61 -2.46 0.90
C GLU A 134 -4.61 -1.31 0.69
N LEU A 135 -5.02 -0.25 -0.01
CA LEU A 135 -4.20 0.95 -0.20
C LEU A 135 -3.94 1.72 1.11
N ASP A 136 -4.93 1.76 2.00
CA ASP A 136 -4.83 2.38 3.33
C ASP A 136 -3.90 1.57 4.26
N ALA A 137 -3.80 0.25 4.06
CA ALA A 137 -2.87 -0.61 4.80
C ALA A 137 -1.39 -0.36 4.44
N TYR A 138 -1.11 0.27 3.30
CA TYR A 138 0.22 0.81 3.02
C TYR A 138 0.41 2.12 3.78
N GLU A 139 0.74 2.02 5.07
CA GLU A 139 1.07 3.18 5.90
C GLU A 139 2.34 3.87 5.40
N SER A 140 2.24 5.19 5.24
CA SER A 140 3.42 6.06 5.12
C SER A 140 4.00 6.28 6.52
N ASN A 141 5.17 5.72 6.81
CA ASN A 141 5.93 6.16 7.98
C ASN A 141 6.35 7.63 7.81
N ASP A 142 6.43 8.31 8.94
CA ASP A 142 6.18 9.75 9.12
C ASP A 142 7.25 10.71 8.55
N TYR A 143 6.77 11.88 8.10
CA TYR A 143 7.45 13.10 7.60
C TYR A 143 8.40 13.01 6.38
N GLY A 144 7.86 13.27 5.17
CA GLY A 144 8.67 13.56 3.99
C GLY A 144 7.86 13.89 2.73
N ALA A 145 8.52 14.42 1.69
CA ALA A 145 7.91 14.72 0.38
C ALA A 145 7.31 13.46 -0.29
N GLY A 146 7.88 12.29 -0.01
CA GLY A 146 7.39 10.99 -0.49
C GLY A 146 5.98 10.63 -0.03
N LYS A 147 5.52 11.13 1.13
CA LYS A 147 4.14 10.91 1.61
C LYS A 147 3.13 11.53 0.66
N LYS A 148 3.36 12.78 0.24
CA LYS A 148 2.43 13.49 -0.63
C LYS A 148 2.32 12.80 -1.98
N GLU A 149 3.44 12.32 -2.51
CA GLU A 149 3.51 11.60 -3.77
C GLU A 149 2.82 10.24 -3.71
N LEU A 150 3.04 9.48 -2.63
CA LEU A 150 2.37 8.21 -2.41
C LEU A 150 0.85 8.39 -2.25
N GLU A 151 0.40 9.41 -1.51
CA GLU A 151 -1.03 9.70 -1.34
C GLU A 151 -1.69 10.16 -2.65
N THR A 152 -0.99 10.92 -3.50
CA THR A 152 -1.48 11.23 -4.85
C THR A 152 -1.59 9.97 -5.71
N PHE A 153 -0.59 9.08 -5.64
CA PHE A 153 -0.60 7.83 -6.39
C PHE A 153 -1.73 6.88 -5.95
N LYS A 154 -2.01 6.82 -4.64
CA LYS A 154 -3.15 6.06 -4.10
C LYS A 154 -4.49 6.57 -4.64
N ARG A 155 -4.68 7.89 -4.66
CA ARG A 155 -5.90 8.51 -5.22
C ARG A 155 -6.04 8.22 -6.70
N ASP A 156 -4.98 8.41 -7.48
CA ASP A 156 -4.98 8.16 -8.93
C ASP A 156 -5.30 6.68 -9.24
N SER A 157 -4.79 5.75 -8.44
CA SER A 157 -5.09 4.32 -8.55
C SER A 157 -6.56 4.00 -8.28
N VAL A 158 -7.16 4.62 -7.26
CA VAL A 158 -8.59 4.47 -6.95
C VAL A 158 -9.45 5.10 -8.05
N ASP A 159 -9.05 6.25 -8.59
CA ASP A 159 -9.76 6.91 -9.69
C ASP A 159 -9.73 6.06 -10.97
N LEU A 160 -8.61 5.42 -11.29
CA LEU A 160 -8.48 4.47 -12.39
C LEU A 160 -9.45 3.28 -12.23
N ALA A 161 -9.55 2.72 -11.02
CA ALA A 161 -10.50 1.65 -10.72
C ALA A 161 -11.96 2.11 -10.89
N ASN A 162 -12.29 3.33 -10.45
CA ASN A 162 -13.61 3.93 -10.63
C ASN A 162 -13.95 4.18 -12.11
N GLU A 163 -13.00 4.64 -12.92
CA GLU A 163 -13.18 4.80 -14.36
C GLU A 163 -13.45 3.47 -15.04
N ARG A 164 -12.69 2.43 -14.69
CA ARG A 164 -12.92 1.07 -15.19
C ARG A 164 -14.30 0.55 -14.80
N LYS A 165 -14.74 0.77 -13.55
CA LYS A 165 -16.11 0.47 -13.12
C LYS A 165 -17.15 1.18 -13.99
N LYS A 166 -16.99 2.49 -14.24
CA LYS A 166 -17.92 3.25 -15.11
C LYS A 166 -17.98 2.69 -16.52
N GLN A 167 -16.84 2.30 -17.10
CA GLN A 167 -16.80 1.64 -18.41
C GLN A 167 -17.55 0.31 -18.40
N LEU A 168 -17.30 -0.53 -17.39
CA LEU A 168 -17.99 -1.82 -17.22
C LEU A 168 -19.49 -1.64 -17.00
N GLN A 169 -19.91 -0.65 -16.23
CA GLN A 169 -21.32 -0.31 -16.05
C GLN A 169 -21.96 0.21 -17.33
N ALA A 170 -21.26 1.06 -18.10
CA ALA A 170 -21.76 1.54 -19.39
C ALA A 170 -21.93 0.38 -20.40
N ASP A 171 -21.01 -0.59 -20.39
CA ASP A 171 -21.12 -1.80 -21.20
C ASP A 171 -22.21 -2.76 -20.71
N SER A 172 -22.50 -2.77 -19.40
CA SER A 172 -23.61 -3.50 -18.79
C SER A 172 -24.98 -2.87 -19.10
N ILE A 173 -25.08 -1.54 -19.01
CA ILE A 173 -26.29 -0.75 -19.33
C ILE A 173 -26.58 -0.81 -20.83
N LYS A 174 -25.56 -0.87 -21.69
CA LYS A 174 -25.76 -1.16 -23.12
C LYS A 174 -26.56 -2.43 -23.36
N ASN A 175 -26.54 -3.40 -22.43
CA ASN A 175 -27.15 -4.71 -22.59
C ASN A 175 -28.43 -4.95 -21.81
N MET A 176 -28.95 -3.98 -21.04
CA MET A 176 -30.15 -4.19 -20.24
C MET A 176 -31.20 -3.14 -20.57
N GLU A 177 -32.25 -3.53 -21.32
CA GLU A 177 -33.58 -2.93 -21.17
C GLU A 177 -34.65 -3.84 -21.78
N TYR A 178 -35.30 -4.63 -20.92
CA TYR A 178 -36.76 -4.79 -20.81
C TYR A 178 -37.05 -5.97 -19.87
N SER A 179 -37.74 -5.69 -18.75
CA SER A 179 -38.22 -6.70 -17.79
C SER A 179 -39.62 -7.17 -18.18
N GLY A 180 -39.74 -7.77 -19.36
CA GLY A 180 -40.82 -8.70 -19.68
C GLY A 180 -40.32 -10.13 -19.49
N PRO A 181 -41.19 -11.15 -19.52
CA PRO A 181 -40.77 -12.54 -19.44
C PRO A 181 -39.74 -12.88 -20.53
N SER A 182 -39.85 -12.27 -21.72
CA SER A 182 -38.84 -12.39 -22.79
C SER A 182 -37.81 -11.24 -22.73
N SER A 183 -36.53 -11.59 -22.81
CA SER A 183 -35.40 -10.64 -22.74
C SER A 183 -34.55 -10.68 -24.01
N VAL A 184 -33.95 -9.54 -24.38
CA VAL A 184 -33.12 -9.41 -25.59
C VAL A 184 -31.78 -8.77 -25.24
N PHE A 185 -30.70 -9.45 -25.60
CA PHE A 185 -29.32 -9.04 -25.39
C PHE A 185 -28.61 -8.86 -26.73
N TYR A 186 -27.60 -8.00 -26.81
CA TYR A 186 -26.74 -7.94 -27.98
C TYR A 186 -25.28 -7.80 -27.59
N SER A 187 -24.39 -8.03 -28.54
CA SER A 187 -22.96 -7.79 -28.41
C SER A 187 -22.48 -7.19 -29.72
N LEU A 188 -22.08 -5.92 -29.68
CA LEU A 188 -21.56 -5.19 -30.84
C LEU A 188 -20.55 -4.15 -30.35
N LYS A 189 -19.25 -4.40 -30.60
CA LYS A 189 -18.15 -3.58 -30.09
C LYS A 189 -18.30 -2.11 -30.49
N GLY A 190 -18.15 -1.20 -29.52
CA GLY A 190 -18.12 0.25 -29.77
C GLY A 190 -19.46 0.88 -30.19
N ARG A 191 -20.53 0.09 -30.30
CA ARG A 191 -21.86 0.58 -30.71
C ARG A 191 -22.92 0.32 -29.63
N HIS A 192 -24.01 1.06 -29.70
CA HIS A 192 -25.20 0.89 -28.87
C HIS A 192 -26.45 0.73 -29.75
N LYS A 193 -27.45 0.03 -29.22
CA LYS A 193 -28.76 -0.10 -29.84
C LYS A 193 -29.48 1.26 -29.86
N LEU A 194 -30.09 1.59 -30.99
CA LEU A 194 -31.10 2.64 -31.11
C LEU A 194 -32.50 2.03 -31.09
N ILE A 195 -32.68 0.88 -31.76
CA ILE A 195 -33.94 0.14 -31.81
C ILE A 195 -33.59 -1.34 -31.67
N LEU A 196 -34.15 -2.01 -30.68
CA LEU A 196 -34.03 -3.45 -30.49
C LEU A 196 -35.42 -3.99 -30.15
N PRO A 197 -36.22 -4.35 -31.17
CA PRO A 197 -37.60 -4.74 -30.93
C PRO A 197 -37.65 -6.11 -30.27
N ILE A 198 -38.58 -6.24 -29.32
CA ILE A 198 -38.90 -7.54 -28.74
C ILE A 198 -39.67 -8.33 -29.80
N PRO A 199 -39.22 -9.55 -30.15
CA PRO A 199 -39.95 -10.39 -31.08
C PRO A 199 -41.32 -10.72 -30.49
N VAL A 200 -42.36 -10.49 -31.29
CA VAL A 200 -43.72 -10.95 -30.95
C VAL A 200 -43.83 -12.38 -31.43
N TYR A 201 -44.13 -13.29 -30.51
CA TYR A 201 -44.19 -14.72 -30.80
C TYR A 201 -45.49 -15.32 -30.26
N LYS A 202 -46.04 -16.30 -30.97
CA LYS A 202 -47.34 -16.93 -30.66
C LYS A 202 -47.23 -18.45 -30.58
N CYS A 203 -46.15 -18.99 -30.02
CA CYS A 203 -46.10 -20.44 -29.78
C CYS A 203 -45.80 -20.78 -28.33
N GLU A 204 -46.00 -22.05 -28.04
CA GLU A 204 -46.07 -22.61 -26.68
C GLU A 204 -44.68 -22.92 -26.10
N GLU A 205 -43.64 -22.86 -26.94
CA GLU A 205 -42.27 -23.20 -26.58
C GLU A 205 -41.47 -21.99 -26.10
N SER A 206 -40.62 -22.22 -25.10
CA SER A 206 -39.61 -21.29 -24.61
C SER A 206 -38.23 -21.72 -25.08
N GLY A 207 -37.32 -20.79 -25.25
CA GLY A 207 -35.94 -21.11 -25.61
C GLY A 207 -35.09 -19.88 -25.88
N ARG A 208 -33.79 -20.07 -25.86
CA ARG A 208 -32.81 -19.05 -26.22
C ARG A 208 -32.41 -19.24 -27.69
N VAL A 209 -32.49 -18.17 -28.47
CA VAL A 209 -32.03 -18.15 -29.86
C VAL A 209 -30.92 -17.10 -30.00
N ARG A 210 -29.75 -17.53 -30.45
CA ARG A 210 -28.62 -16.63 -30.73
C ARG A 210 -28.50 -16.39 -32.23
N VAL A 211 -28.44 -15.13 -32.61
CA VAL A 211 -28.38 -14.67 -33.99
C VAL A 211 -27.09 -13.90 -34.22
N GLU A 212 -26.25 -14.35 -35.13
CA GLU A 212 -25.14 -13.58 -35.68
C GLU A 212 -25.70 -12.49 -36.59
N ILE A 213 -25.29 -11.24 -36.37
CA ILE A 213 -25.69 -10.10 -37.19
C ILE A 213 -24.48 -9.45 -37.84
N THR A 214 -24.66 -8.94 -39.05
CA THR A 214 -23.72 -8.03 -39.70
C THR A 214 -24.35 -6.66 -39.84
N VAL A 215 -23.69 -5.63 -39.33
CA VAL A 215 -24.17 -4.25 -39.30
C VAL A 215 -23.30 -3.37 -40.20
N ASN A 216 -23.91 -2.49 -40.99
CA ASN A 216 -23.19 -1.52 -41.80
C ASN A 216 -22.79 -0.26 -41.01
N ARG A 217 -22.02 0.66 -41.60
CA ARG A 217 -21.61 1.94 -40.96
C ARG A 217 -22.77 2.84 -40.52
N GLN A 218 -23.92 2.72 -41.15
CA GLN A 218 -25.13 3.47 -40.80
C GLN A 218 -25.90 2.86 -39.63
N GLY A 219 -25.43 1.74 -39.05
CA GLY A 219 -26.10 1.07 -37.94
C GLY A 219 -27.27 0.17 -38.36
N LYS A 220 -27.42 -0.14 -39.65
CA LYS A 220 -28.46 -1.06 -40.16
C LYS A 220 -27.92 -2.49 -40.21
N VAL A 221 -28.71 -3.44 -39.71
CA VAL A 221 -28.44 -4.87 -39.87
C VAL A 221 -28.68 -5.26 -41.33
N ILE A 222 -27.62 -5.72 -42.00
CA ILE A 222 -27.62 -6.11 -43.43
C ILE A 222 -27.64 -7.63 -43.63
N LYS A 223 -27.27 -8.39 -42.60
CA LYS A 223 -27.31 -9.85 -42.60
C LYS A 223 -27.61 -10.33 -41.19
N ALA A 224 -28.45 -11.34 -41.06
CA ALA A 224 -28.71 -12.04 -39.82
C ALA A 224 -28.72 -13.56 -40.10
N LYS A 225 -28.09 -14.35 -39.23
CA LYS A 225 -28.03 -15.80 -39.32
C LYS A 225 -28.17 -16.41 -37.92
N VAL A 226 -29.05 -17.39 -37.77
CA VAL A 226 -29.18 -18.12 -36.51
C VAL A 226 -27.96 -19.03 -36.29
N LEU A 227 -27.46 -19.05 -35.07
CA LEU A 227 -26.43 -19.96 -34.60
C LEU A 227 -27.11 -21.12 -33.89
N GLU A 228 -27.45 -22.17 -34.63
CA GLU A 228 -28.16 -23.35 -34.11
C GLU A 228 -27.37 -24.04 -32.98
N ASN A 229 -26.04 -24.07 -33.07
CA ASN A 229 -25.18 -24.69 -32.06
C ASN A 229 -25.14 -23.93 -30.72
N GLU A 230 -25.58 -22.67 -30.71
CA GLU A 230 -25.59 -21.78 -29.54
C GLU A 230 -27.02 -21.36 -29.15
N SER A 231 -28.01 -22.08 -29.68
CA SER A 231 -29.43 -21.89 -29.39
C SER A 231 -29.96 -23.12 -28.65
N ASP A 232 -30.84 -22.90 -27.67
CA ASP A 232 -31.37 -23.96 -26.80
C ASP A 232 -32.64 -24.61 -27.36
N THR A 233 -33.10 -24.15 -28.52
CA THR A 233 -34.32 -24.60 -29.20
C THR A 233 -34.00 -24.93 -30.66
N ARG A 234 -34.84 -25.78 -31.25
CA ARG A 234 -34.86 -26.06 -32.69
C ARG A 234 -36.20 -25.71 -33.33
N ASP A 235 -37.02 -24.92 -32.66
CA ASP A 235 -38.29 -24.43 -33.20
C ASP A 235 -38.04 -23.38 -34.29
N GLU A 236 -38.50 -23.69 -35.49
CA GLU A 236 -38.32 -22.83 -36.68
C GLU A 236 -39.04 -21.48 -36.53
N ASN A 237 -40.18 -21.45 -35.82
CA ASN A 237 -40.92 -20.20 -35.62
C ASN A 237 -40.13 -19.25 -34.69
N LEU A 238 -39.43 -19.78 -33.67
CA LEU A 238 -38.56 -18.99 -32.80
C LEU A 238 -37.39 -18.40 -33.58
N TYR A 239 -36.82 -19.19 -34.50
CA TYR A 239 -35.77 -18.74 -35.41
C TYR A 239 -36.25 -17.61 -36.31
N GLU A 240 -37.42 -17.76 -36.92
CA GLU A 240 -38.00 -16.73 -37.78
C GLU A 240 -38.28 -15.43 -37.01
N ALA A 241 -38.85 -15.54 -35.81
CA ALA A 241 -39.13 -14.39 -34.95
C ALA A 241 -37.84 -13.64 -34.56
N ALA A 242 -36.78 -14.37 -34.20
CA ALA A 242 -35.47 -13.81 -33.86
C ALA A 242 -34.80 -13.14 -35.07
N LEU A 243 -34.86 -13.75 -36.25
CA LEU A 243 -34.34 -13.18 -37.50
C LEU A 243 -35.07 -11.89 -37.87
N ASN A 244 -36.41 -11.91 -37.82
CA ASN A 244 -37.24 -10.75 -38.12
C ASN A 244 -36.96 -9.57 -37.16
N ALA A 245 -36.84 -9.85 -35.85
CA ALA A 245 -36.46 -8.84 -34.87
C ALA A 245 -35.04 -8.30 -35.11
N SER A 246 -34.11 -9.16 -35.49
CA SER A 246 -32.73 -8.78 -35.83
C SER A 246 -32.67 -7.81 -37.01
N TYR A 247 -33.38 -8.07 -38.10
CA TYR A 247 -33.42 -7.15 -39.25
C TYR A 247 -34.10 -5.81 -38.96
N ARG A 248 -35.04 -5.80 -38.02
CA ARG A 248 -35.70 -4.57 -37.54
C ARG A 248 -34.83 -3.78 -36.57
N SER A 249 -33.79 -4.39 -36.02
CA SER A 249 -32.88 -3.72 -35.08
C SER A 249 -32.06 -2.62 -35.78
N ARG A 250 -31.73 -1.57 -35.02
CA ARG A 250 -30.91 -0.44 -35.45
C ARG A 250 -29.90 -0.12 -34.36
N PHE A 251 -28.70 0.21 -34.79
CA PHE A 251 -27.59 0.65 -33.94
C PHE A 251 -27.20 2.08 -34.31
N ASN A 252 -26.41 2.73 -33.48
CA ASN A 252 -25.89 4.05 -33.81
C ASN A 252 -24.98 3.98 -35.06
N PRO A 253 -25.01 5.02 -35.92
CA PRO A 253 -24.05 5.15 -37.00
C PRO A 253 -22.65 5.38 -36.42
N ASP A 254 -21.63 4.82 -37.08
CA ASP A 254 -20.23 4.96 -36.69
C ASP A 254 -19.34 5.01 -37.93
N ASN A 255 -18.70 6.17 -38.16
CA ASN A 255 -17.80 6.40 -39.28
C ASN A 255 -16.37 5.85 -39.07
N ASN A 256 -16.02 5.46 -37.86
CA ASN A 256 -14.72 4.85 -37.56
C ASN A 256 -14.79 3.32 -37.57
N SER A 257 -16.00 2.76 -37.63
CA SER A 257 -16.21 1.32 -37.69
C SER A 257 -15.88 0.68 -39.06
N PRO A 258 -15.63 -0.64 -39.09
CA PRO A 258 -15.52 -1.40 -40.33
C PRO A 258 -16.76 -1.28 -41.22
N ILE A 259 -16.58 -1.43 -42.53
CA ILE A 259 -17.69 -1.38 -43.53
C ILE A 259 -18.79 -2.38 -43.18
N LYS A 260 -18.39 -3.58 -42.72
CA LYS A 260 -19.27 -4.63 -42.21
C LYS A 260 -18.74 -5.06 -40.84
N GLN A 261 -19.55 -4.86 -39.81
CA GLN A 261 -19.21 -5.23 -38.45
C GLN A 261 -20.06 -6.42 -38.02
N VAL A 262 -19.41 -7.49 -37.54
CA VAL A 262 -20.09 -8.68 -37.03
C VAL A 262 -20.35 -8.50 -35.53
N GLY A 263 -21.53 -8.95 -35.09
CA GLY A 263 -21.95 -9.01 -33.69
C GLY A 263 -22.98 -10.11 -33.49
N SER A 264 -23.59 -10.17 -32.31
CA SER A 264 -24.66 -11.13 -32.04
C SER A 264 -25.82 -10.49 -31.29
N ILE A 265 -27.04 -10.97 -31.52
CA ILE A 265 -28.23 -10.68 -30.71
C ILE A 265 -28.73 -12.01 -30.14
N THR A 266 -28.99 -12.05 -28.85
CA THR A 266 -29.55 -13.19 -28.14
C THR A 266 -30.97 -12.86 -27.70
N PHE A 267 -31.93 -13.65 -28.17
CA PHE A 267 -33.33 -13.55 -27.77
C PHE A 267 -33.63 -14.69 -26.80
N ASN A 268 -34.14 -14.35 -25.63
CA ASN A 268 -34.63 -15.31 -24.67
C ASN A 268 -36.16 -15.27 -24.69
N PHE A 269 -36.77 -16.32 -25.22
CA PHE A 269 -38.21 -16.48 -25.31
C PHE A 269 -38.70 -17.24 -24.10
N VAL A 270 -39.64 -16.63 -23.38
CA VAL A 270 -40.34 -17.27 -22.26
C VAL A 270 -41.79 -17.44 -22.66
N ARG A 271 -42.31 -18.65 -22.41
CA ARG A 271 -43.71 -19.01 -22.62
C ARG A 271 -44.62 -17.97 -21.95
N GLN A 272 -45.56 -17.43 -22.72
CA GLN A 272 -46.59 -16.50 -22.25
C GLN A 272 -47.90 -17.23 -21.96
#